data_AF-A0A1G2R1K8-F1
#
_entry.id   AF-A0A1G2R1K8-F1
#
_cell.length_a   1.000
_cell.length_b   1.000
_cell.length_c   1.000
_cell.angle_alpha   90.00
_cell.angle_beta   90.00
_cell.angle_gamma   90.00
#
_symmetry.space_group_name_H-M   'P 1'
#
loop_
_entity.id
_entity.type
_entity.pdbx_description
1 polymer ?
#
loop_
_entity_poly.entity_id
_entity_poly.type
_entity_poly.pdbx_seq_one_letter_code
_entity_poly.pdbx_strand_id
1 'polypeptide(L)'
;MNKFRFLEWEVYKDSKALLSRILEIVKQLPKEYRYELGSQVVRSALSIVLNIAEGSGKSSDKELNRFIEISLGSVNETLAALDVFRDNKFIPEEKFHEFYKRLESISNQLGGFKRQIRRRSSVVQVVSRIGRQSERGVSLYIVFMIMTLLAGIGFGMSALLLTQLDTLRGIGYSVLAFYATEAGVERVLYIDQKSCAGDPDRFACLQTPGMVPSGSQPLGNGASYTMAVESPALEACPDTTYAGANVTYCAKSVGVYQSASRAVRIAR
;
A
#
# COMPACT_ATOMS: atom_id res chain seq x y z
N MET A 1 36.13 -6.61 9.24
CA MET A 1 35.77 -6.67 10.67
C MET A 1 36.62 -7.72 11.34
N ASN A 2 37.33 -7.40 12.42
CA ASN A 2 38.18 -8.39 13.11
C ASN A 2 37.27 -9.48 13.72
N LYS A 3 37.38 -10.72 13.23
CA LYS A 3 36.53 -11.85 13.64
C LYS A 3 36.67 -12.16 15.14
N PHE A 4 37.83 -11.89 15.73
CA PHE A 4 38.14 -12.20 17.12
C PHE A 4 38.58 -10.95 17.89
N ARG A 5 37.70 -9.95 17.96
CA ARG A 5 37.98 -8.62 18.56
C ARG A 5 38.40 -8.65 20.04
N PHE A 6 38.03 -9.69 20.79
CA PHE A 6 38.38 -9.83 22.21
C PHE A 6 39.88 -10.00 22.45
N LEU A 7 40.64 -10.47 21.46
CA LEU A 7 42.10 -10.64 21.57
C LEU A 7 42.81 -9.31 21.86
N GLU A 8 42.21 -8.19 21.44
CA GLU A 8 42.74 -6.85 21.65
C GLU A 8 42.34 -6.24 23.01
N TRP A 9 41.41 -6.86 23.74
CA TRP A 9 40.89 -6.29 24.99
C TRP A 9 41.85 -6.55 26.15
N GLU A 10 42.28 -5.51 26.84
CA GLU A 10 43.19 -5.63 28.00
C GLU A 10 42.62 -6.55 29.08
N VAL A 11 41.32 -6.44 29.38
CA VAL A 11 40.66 -7.32 30.36
C VAL A 11 40.73 -8.80 29.99
N TYR A 12 40.74 -9.13 28.69
CA TYR A 12 40.92 -10.50 28.23
C TYR A 12 42.37 -10.97 28.41
N LYS A 13 43.35 -10.13 28.08
CA LYS A 13 44.78 -10.41 28.24
C LYS A 13 45.12 -10.63 29.72
N ASP A 14 44.62 -9.76 30.59
CA ASP A 14 44.81 -9.86 32.04
C ASP A 14 44.15 -11.12 32.62
N SER A 15 42.93 -11.46 32.17
CA SER A 15 42.24 -12.68 32.59
C SER A 15 43.00 -13.94 32.16
N LYS A 16 43.59 -13.95 30.96
CA LYS A 16 44.46 -15.04 30.51
C LYS A 16 45.73 -15.14 31.34
N ALA A 17 46.36 -14.02 31.67
CA ALA A 17 47.56 -13.99 32.50
C ALA A 17 47.27 -14.50 33.93
N LEU A 18 46.11 -14.15 34.48
CA LEU A 18 45.61 -14.69 35.75
C LEU A 18 45.46 -16.22 35.68
N LEU A 19 44.80 -16.75 34.64
CA LEU A 19 44.62 -18.19 34.46
C LEU A 19 45.96 -18.93 34.43
N SER A 20 46.97 -18.42 33.72
CA SER A 20 48.31 -19.03 33.70
C SER A 20 48.93 -19.14 35.09
N ARG A 21 48.80 -18.10 35.93
CA ARG A 21 49.31 -18.11 37.31
C ARG A 21 48.54 -19.07 38.20
N ILE A 22 47.22 -19.18 38.02
CA ILE A 22 46.40 -20.15 38.77
C ILE A 22 46.81 -21.58 38.42
N LEU A 23 47.07 -21.87 37.14
CA LEU A 23 47.57 -23.17 36.71
C LEU A 23 48.92 -23.52 37.37
N GLU A 24 49.79 -22.54 37.60
CA GLU A 24 51.06 -22.75 38.32
C GLU A 24 50.83 -23.11 39.80
N ILE A 25 49.90 -22.43 40.48
CA ILE A 25 49.53 -22.75 41.87
C ILE A 25 48.92 -24.14 41.96
N VAL A 26 47.99 -24.49 41.06
CA VAL A 26 47.34 -25.80 41.08
C VAL A 26 48.33 -26.95 40.87
N LYS A 27 49.40 -26.74 40.08
CA LYS A 27 50.48 -27.74 39.95
C LYS A 27 51.24 -28.00 41.26
N GLN A 28 51.29 -27.01 42.15
CA GLN A 28 52.00 -27.09 43.44
C GLN A 28 51.15 -27.71 44.55
N LEU A 29 49.83 -27.85 44.36
CA LEU A 29 48.95 -28.47 45.35
C LEU A 29 49.33 -29.94 45.62
N PRO A 30 49.03 -30.49 46.82
CA PRO A 30 49.08 -31.93 47.06
C PRO A 30 48.20 -32.70 46.08
N LYS A 31 48.62 -33.91 45.71
CA LYS A 31 47.95 -34.70 44.65
C LYS A 31 46.47 -34.93 44.93
N GLU A 32 46.08 -35.16 46.19
CA GLU A 32 44.68 -35.36 46.58
C GLU A 32 43.77 -34.16 46.25
N TYR A 33 44.27 -32.92 46.39
CA TYR A 33 43.46 -31.71 46.21
C TYR A 33 43.49 -31.14 44.79
N ARG A 34 44.42 -31.59 43.94
CA ARG A 34 44.56 -31.06 42.56
C ARG A 34 43.29 -31.25 41.74
N TYR A 35 42.70 -32.43 41.79
CA TYR A 35 41.55 -32.77 40.96
C TYR A 35 40.23 -32.27 41.54
N GLU A 36 40.11 -32.20 42.87
CA GLU A 36 38.89 -31.75 43.52
C GLU A 36 38.82 -30.23 43.63
N LEU A 37 39.83 -29.61 44.26
CA LEU A 37 39.85 -28.17 44.52
C LEU A 37 40.56 -27.39 43.40
N GLY A 38 41.69 -27.92 42.92
CA GLY A 38 42.45 -27.28 41.84
C GLY A 38 41.65 -27.16 40.54
N SER A 39 40.85 -28.17 40.19
CA SER A 39 40.00 -28.11 39.00
C SER A 39 38.91 -27.03 39.10
N GLN A 40 38.39 -26.76 40.29
CA GLN A 40 37.33 -25.77 40.50
C GLN A 40 37.85 -24.35 40.25
N VAL A 41 39.00 -24.00 40.83
CA VAL A 41 39.61 -22.68 40.63
C VAL A 41 40.07 -22.47 39.18
N VAL A 42 40.55 -23.52 38.51
CA VAL A 42 40.90 -23.45 37.09
C VAL A 42 39.65 -23.23 36.23
N ARG A 43 38.54 -23.93 36.53
CA ARG A 43 37.29 -23.77 35.78
C ARG A 43 36.69 -22.37 35.96
N SER A 44 36.65 -21.84 37.18
CA SER A 44 36.16 -20.48 37.42
C SER A 44 37.05 -19.43 36.74
N ALA A 45 38.37 -19.55 36.85
CA ALA A 45 39.30 -18.64 36.17
C ALA A 45 39.19 -18.70 34.63
N LEU A 46 39.08 -19.92 34.07
CA LEU A 46 38.87 -20.12 32.63
C LEU A 46 37.52 -19.57 32.18
N SER A 47 36.47 -19.70 33.00
CA SER A 47 35.14 -19.16 32.73
C SER A 47 35.18 -17.64 32.50
N ILE A 48 36.01 -16.89 33.23
CA ILE A 48 36.20 -15.45 32.99
C ILE A 48 36.66 -15.20 31.55
N VAL A 49 37.69 -15.92 31.10
CA VAL A 49 38.28 -15.79 29.75
C VAL A 49 37.26 -16.16 28.68
N LEU A 50 36.57 -17.29 28.85
CA LEU A 50 35.62 -17.83 27.87
C LEU A 50 34.38 -16.94 27.75
N ASN A 51 33.84 -16.42 28.85
CA ASN A 51 32.69 -15.53 28.80
C ASN A 51 33.02 -14.18 28.16
N ILE A 52 34.23 -13.63 28.37
CA ILE A 52 34.68 -12.43 27.65
C ILE A 52 34.72 -12.70 26.13
N ALA A 53 35.31 -13.82 25.73
CA ALA A 53 35.41 -14.20 24.32
C ALA A 53 34.03 -14.45 23.70
N GLU A 54 33.15 -15.21 24.36
CA GLU A 54 31.80 -15.50 23.87
C GLU A 54 30.95 -14.24 23.78
N GLY A 55 30.97 -13.40 24.82
CA GLY A 55 30.26 -12.13 24.85
C GLY A 55 30.67 -11.23 23.68
N SER A 56 31.97 -11.21 23.36
CA SER A 56 32.49 -10.43 22.23
C SER A 56 31.92 -10.85 20.88
N GLY A 57 31.46 -12.10 20.73
CA GLY A 57 30.86 -12.61 19.51
C GLY A 57 29.38 -12.28 19.36
N LYS A 58 28.73 -11.74 20.40
CA LYS A 58 27.29 -11.44 20.35
C LYS A 58 26.99 -10.18 19.53
N SER A 59 25.85 -10.20 18.86
CA SER A 59 25.38 -9.14 17.97
C SER A 59 24.83 -7.93 18.73
N SER A 60 24.33 -8.12 19.95
CA SER A 60 23.73 -7.05 20.74
C SER A 60 24.55 -6.68 21.97
N ASP A 61 24.60 -5.38 22.27
CA ASP A 61 25.22 -4.84 23.49
C ASP A 61 24.58 -5.42 24.77
N LYS A 62 23.27 -5.73 24.72
CA LYS A 62 22.55 -6.36 25.85
C LYS A 62 23.09 -7.76 26.15
N GLU A 63 23.29 -8.58 25.13
CA GLU A 63 23.86 -9.92 25.31
C GLU A 63 25.33 -9.85 25.71
N LEU A 64 26.13 -9.01 25.06
CA LEU A 64 27.51 -8.77 25.47
C LEU A 64 27.59 -8.43 26.97
N ASN A 65 26.72 -7.52 27.45
CA ASN A 65 26.66 -7.15 28.87
C ASN A 65 26.38 -8.35 29.79
N ARG A 66 25.46 -9.24 29.40
CA ARG A 66 25.16 -10.47 30.16
C ARG A 66 26.39 -11.37 30.32
N PHE A 67 27.19 -11.56 29.27
CA PHE A 67 28.42 -12.37 29.35
C PHE A 67 29.50 -11.70 30.22
N ILE A 68 29.62 -10.38 30.17
CA ILE A 68 30.51 -9.63 31.07
C ILE A 68 30.05 -9.76 32.53
N GLU A 69 28.74 -9.80 32.79
CA GLU A 69 28.19 -10.05 34.12
C GLU A 69 28.48 -11.47 34.63
N ILE A 70 28.39 -12.49 33.77
CA ILE A 70 28.81 -13.85 34.12
C ILE A 70 30.31 -13.88 34.45
N SER A 71 31.14 -13.16 33.68
CA SER A 71 32.58 -13.04 33.94
C SER A 71 32.87 -12.43 35.32
N LEU A 72 32.12 -11.40 35.73
CA LEU A 72 32.18 -10.83 37.09
C LEU A 72 31.81 -11.85 38.17
N GLY A 73 30.80 -12.68 37.93
CA GLY A 73 30.45 -13.80 38.81
C GLY A 73 31.63 -14.77 38.97
N SER A 74 32.25 -15.19 37.87
CA SER A 74 33.40 -16.08 37.89
C SER A 74 34.66 -15.46 38.52
N VAL A 75 34.84 -14.13 38.50
CA VAL A 75 35.88 -13.44 39.28
C VAL A 75 35.68 -13.67 40.78
N ASN A 76 34.45 -13.52 41.28
CA ASN A 76 34.14 -13.75 42.70
C ASN A 76 34.34 -15.23 43.09
N GLU A 77 33.91 -16.17 42.25
CA GLU A 77 34.12 -17.60 42.47
C GLU A 77 35.62 -17.95 42.51
N THR A 78 36.41 -17.35 41.62
CA THR A 78 37.87 -17.55 41.61
C THR A 78 38.51 -17.02 42.89
N LEU A 79 38.12 -15.82 43.34
CA LEU A 79 38.65 -15.24 44.57
C LEU A 79 38.27 -16.09 45.79
N ALA A 80 37.02 -16.53 45.88
CA ALA A 80 36.54 -17.38 46.98
C ALA A 80 37.31 -18.71 47.05
N ALA A 81 37.60 -19.34 45.90
CA ALA A 81 38.41 -20.56 45.89
C ALA A 81 39.86 -20.30 46.35
N LEU A 82 40.45 -19.17 45.97
CA LEU A 82 41.79 -18.78 46.44
C LEU A 82 41.81 -18.41 47.92
N ASP A 83 40.71 -17.87 48.45
CA ASP A 83 40.51 -17.60 49.88
C ASP A 83 40.55 -18.91 50.68
N VAL A 84 39.87 -19.95 50.19
CA VAL A 84 39.95 -21.30 50.74
C VAL A 84 41.38 -21.86 50.67
N PHE A 85 42.12 -21.60 49.59
CA PHE A 85 43.51 -22.06 49.48
C PHE A 85 44.43 -21.36 50.49
N ARG A 86 44.20 -20.07 50.76
CA ARG A 86 44.91 -19.31 51.80
C ARG A 86 44.64 -19.90 53.18
N ASP A 87 43.37 -20.10 53.53
CA ASP A 87 42.98 -20.59 54.87
C ASP A 87 43.54 -21.99 55.16
N ASN A 88 43.64 -22.83 54.13
CA ASN A 88 44.24 -24.16 54.21
C ASN A 88 45.77 -24.15 54.00
N LYS A 89 46.41 -22.97 53.95
CA LYS A 89 47.86 -22.78 53.81
C LYS A 89 48.45 -23.43 52.55
N PHE A 90 47.64 -23.60 51.51
CA PHE A 90 48.10 -24.05 50.19
C PHE A 90 48.84 -22.94 49.43
N ILE A 91 48.54 -21.69 49.75
CA ILE A 91 49.27 -20.50 49.28
C ILE A 91 49.59 -19.59 50.47
N PRO A 92 50.74 -18.90 50.46
CA PRO A 92 51.07 -17.91 51.48
C PRO A 92 50.23 -16.63 51.32
N GLU A 93 50.12 -15.85 52.40
CA GLU A 93 49.33 -14.61 52.46
C GLU A 93 49.72 -13.61 51.36
N GLU A 94 51.03 -13.48 51.11
CA GLU A 94 51.56 -12.56 50.09
C GLU A 94 51.10 -12.96 48.68
N LYS A 95 51.01 -14.27 48.42
CA LYS A 95 50.50 -14.78 47.14
C LYS A 95 49.00 -14.57 47.00
N PHE A 96 48.24 -14.81 48.07
CA PHE A 96 46.82 -14.51 48.08
C PHE A 96 46.57 -13.03 47.78
N HIS A 97 47.31 -12.13 48.43
CA HIS A 97 47.19 -10.68 48.20
C HIS A 97 47.56 -10.28 46.76
N GLU A 98 48.55 -10.94 46.14
CA GLU A 98 48.88 -10.76 44.73
C GLU A 98 47.69 -11.12 43.81
N PHE A 99 47.04 -12.26 44.05
CA PHE A 99 45.87 -12.68 43.29
C PHE A 99 44.67 -11.77 43.53
N TYR A 100 44.45 -11.36 44.77
CA TYR A 100 43.39 -10.40 45.14
C TYR A 100 43.50 -9.14 44.28
N LYS A 101 44.67 -8.50 44.22
CA LYS A 101 44.86 -7.26 43.43
C LYS A 101 44.61 -7.48 41.94
N ARG A 102 45.00 -8.64 41.39
CA ARG A 102 44.76 -8.97 39.98
C ARG A 102 43.27 -9.15 39.69
N LEU A 103 42.57 -9.89 40.54
CA LEU A 103 41.12 -10.11 40.44
C LEU A 103 40.35 -8.81 40.63
N GLU A 104 40.76 -7.95 41.56
CA GLU A 104 40.20 -6.61 41.76
C GLU A 104 40.38 -5.73 40.52
N SER A 105 41.57 -5.72 39.93
CA SER A 105 41.82 -5.02 38.66
C SER A 105 40.91 -5.53 37.54
N ILE A 106 40.82 -6.85 37.35
CA ILE A 106 39.94 -7.46 36.34
C ILE A 106 38.47 -7.12 36.61
N SER A 107 38.02 -7.18 37.86
CA SER A 107 36.66 -6.80 38.28
C SER A 107 36.35 -5.34 37.91
N ASN A 108 37.29 -4.43 38.19
CA ASN A 108 37.15 -3.01 37.87
C ASN A 108 37.09 -2.77 36.36
N GLN A 109 37.91 -3.48 35.58
CA GLN A 109 37.89 -3.42 34.12
C GLN A 109 36.55 -3.92 33.55
N LEU A 110 36.07 -5.09 34.00
CA LEU A 110 34.78 -5.64 33.59
C LEU A 110 33.62 -4.73 34.00
N GLY A 111 33.64 -4.18 35.21
CA GLY A 111 32.63 -3.24 35.70
C GLY A 111 32.60 -1.93 34.90
N GLY A 112 33.77 -1.39 34.55
CA GLY A 112 33.92 -0.23 33.67
C GLY A 112 33.36 -0.52 32.28
N PHE A 113 33.71 -1.67 31.71
CA PHE A 113 33.24 -2.10 30.40
C PHE A 113 31.71 -2.27 30.38
N LYS A 114 31.14 -2.92 31.40
CA LYS A 114 29.68 -3.05 31.59
C LYS A 114 28.95 -1.70 31.57
N ARG A 115 29.49 -0.70 32.28
CA ARG A 115 28.93 0.66 32.30
C ARG A 115 28.98 1.32 30.92
N GLN A 116 30.09 1.16 30.20
CA GLN A 116 30.26 1.70 28.86
C GLN A 116 29.25 1.11 27.87
N ILE A 117 29.07 -0.22 27.89
CA ILE A 117 28.10 -0.93 27.04
C ILE A 117 26.67 -0.44 27.32
N ARG A 118 26.29 -0.33 28.61
CA ARG A 118 24.96 0.15 29.00
C ARG A 118 24.68 1.57 28.49
N ARG A 119 25.68 2.47 28.56
CA ARG A 119 25.55 3.85 28.07
C ARG A 119 25.35 3.92 26.56
N ARG A 120 26.03 3.06 25.78
CA ARG A 120 25.84 2.99 24.32
C ARG A 120 24.42 2.56 23.98
N SER A 121 23.92 1.51 24.63
CA SER A 121 22.55 1.01 24.42
C SER A 121 21.49 2.07 24.72
N SER A 122 21.62 2.84 25.81
CA SER A 122 20.64 3.88 26.15
C SER A 122 20.64 5.05 25.15
N VAL A 123 21.81 5.49 24.68
CA VAL A 123 21.90 6.55 23.66
C VAL A 123 21.27 6.10 22.34
N VAL A 124 21.57 4.87 21.88
CA VAL A 124 20.97 4.32 20.65
C VAL A 124 19.44 4.26 20.75
N GLN A 125 18.91 3.84 21.91
CA GLN A 125 17.46 3.82 22.10
C GLN A 125 16.83 5.21 22.09
N VAL A 126 17.45 6.21 22.72
CA VAL A 126 16.95 7.59 22.72
C VAL A 126 16.94 8.16 21.31
N VAL A 127 18.03 8.01 20.56
CA VAL A 127 18.12 8.48 19.16
C VAL A 127 17.07 7.81 18.28
N SER A 128 16.87 6.49 18.43
CA SER A 128 15.84 5.77 17.67
C SER A 128 14.42 6.24 18.00
N ARG A 129 14.14 6.63 19.25
CA ARG A 129 12.83 7.16 19.66
C ARG A 129 12.58 8.55 19.08
N ILE A 130 13.61 9.41 19.07
CA ILE A 130 13.52 10.75 18.49
C ILE A 130 13.22 10.68 17.00
N GLY A 131 13.95 9.83 16.24
CA GLY A 131 13.67 9.63 14.81
C GLY A 131 12.25 9.14 14.54
N ARG A 132 11.78 8.15 15.32
CA ARG A 132 10.44 7.57 15.17
C ARG A 132 9.30 8.53 15.55
N GLN A 133 9.55 9.50 16.43
CA GLN A 133 8.56 10.51 16.81
C GLN A 133 8.38 11.57 15.72
N SER A 134 9.42 11.88 14.94
CA SER A 134 9.33 12.78 13.79
C SER A 134 8.53 12.19 12.62
N GLU A 135 8.68 10.89 12.34
CA GLU A 135 8.03 10.23 11.20
C GLU A 135 6.50 10.04 11.36
N ARG A 136 6.00 9.91 12.59
CA ARG A 136 4.57 9.64 12.84
C ARG A 136 3.65 10.80 12.46
N GLY A 137 4.10 12.04 12.63
CA GLY A 137 3.33 13.22 12.22
C GLY A 137 3.31 13.41 10.70
N VAL A 138 4.47 13.21 10.06
CA VAL A 138 4.64 13.43 8.62
C VAL A 138 3.92 12.35 7.80
N SER A 139 3.99 11.09 8.22
CA SER A 139 3.35 9.98 7.51
C SER A 139 1.82 10.13 7.49
N LEU A 140 1.23 10.58 8.59
CA LEU A 140 -0.22 10.78 8.68
C LEU A 140 -0.68 11.91 7.74
N TYR A 141 0.05 13.01 7.68
CA TYR A 141 -0.26 14.13 6.78
C TYR A 141 -0.22 13.72 5.30
N ILE A 142 0.80 12.95 4.89
CA ILE A 142 0.94 12.46 3.51
C ILE A 142 -0.25 11.56 3.14
N VAL A 143 -0.66 10.65 4.03
CA VAL A 143 -1.82 9.78 3.77
C VAL A 143 -3.10 10.60 3.60
N PHE A 144 -3.34 11.60 4.46
CA PHE A 144 -4.49 12.49 4.31
C PHE A 144 -4.45 13.27 2.99
N MET A 145 -3.29 13.80 2.60
CA MET A 145 -3.13 14.55 1.34
C MET A 145 -3.39 13.66 0.11
N ILE A 146 -2.93 12.41 0.13
CA ILE A 146 -3.18 11.45 -0.94
C ILE A 146 -4.66 11.07 -0.98
N MET A 147 -5.28 10.81 0.17
CA MET A 147 -6.70 10.45 0.25
C MET A 147 -7.61 11.57 -0.25
N THR A 148 -7.32 12.83 0.09
CA THR A 148 -8.10 13.98 -0.41
C THR A 148 -7.93 14.17 -1.91
N LEU A 149 -6.72 13.99 -2.45
CA LEU A 149 -6.45 14.05 -3.88
C LEU A 149 -7.21 12.95 -4.65
N LEU A 150 -7.16 11.71 -4.17
CA LEU A 150 -7.86 10.58 -4.79
C LEU A 150 -9.39 10.75 -4.74
N ALA A 151 -9.92 11.24 -3.62
CA ALA A 151 -11.35 11.53 -3.49
C ALA A 151 -11.79 12.61 -4.49
N GLY A 152 -11.00 13.68 -4.64
CA GLY A 152 -11.27 14.74 -5.63
C GLY A 152 -11.34 14.21 -7.07
N ILE A 153 -10.41 13.33 -7.45
CA ILE A 153 -10.42 12.68 -8.76
C ILE A 153 -11.67 11.78 -8.93
N GLY A 154 -12.02 11.01 -7.90
CA GLY A 154 -13.19 10.12 -7.92
C GLY A 154 -14.51 10.86 -8.10
N PHE A 155 -14.70 11.97 -7.37
CA PHE A 155 -15.89 12.81 -7.50
C PHE A 155 -15.96 13.49 -8.88
N GLY A 156 -14.84 13.99 -9.38
CA GLY A 156 -14.76 14.62 -10.71
C GLY A 156 -15.13 13.65 -11.83
N MET A 157 -14.57 12.43 -11.82
CA MET A 157 -14.87 11.41 -12.82
C MET A 157 -16.34 10.96 -12.76
N SER A 158 -16.89 10.83 -11.55
CA SER A 158 -18.31 10.46 -11.37
C SER A 158 -19.26 11.49 -11.97
N ALA A 159 -19.01 12.79 -11.75
CA ALA A 159 -19.81 13.87 -12.32
C ALA A 159 -19.77 13.85 -13.85
N LEU A 160 -18.58 13.66 -14.44
CA LEU A 160 -18.42 13.53 -15.89
C LEU A 160 -19.22 12.35 -16.45
N LEU A 161 -19.18 11.18 -15.81
CA LEU A 161 -19.96 10.02 -16.23
C LEU A 161 -21.47 10.29 -16.21
N LEU A 162 -21.98 10.97 -15.19
CA LEU A 162 -23.39 11.35 -15.12
C LEU A 162 -23.79 12.27 -16.28
N THR A 163 -22.96 13.28 -16.61
CA THR A 163 -23.24 14.17 -17.75
C THR A 163 -23.22 13.43 -19.09
N GLN A 164 -22.33 12.45 -19.26
CA GLN A 164 -22.28 11.62 -20.45
C GLN A 164 -23.51 10.71 -20.56
N LEU A 165 -23.99 10.14 -19.46
CA LEU A 165 -25.20 9.32 -19.43
C LEU A 165 -26.45 10.11 -19.85
N ASP A 166 -26.59 11.36 -19.39
CA ASP A 166 -27.70 12.20 -19.80
C ASP A 166 -27.63 12.57 -21.30
N THR A 167 -26.43 12.77 -21.83
CA THR A 167 -26.23 12.97 -23.27
C THR A 167 -26.65 11.72 -24.07
N LEU A 168 -26.27 10.53 -23.60
CA LEU A 168 -26.67 9.25 -24.23
C LEU A 168 -28.19 9.05 -24.20
N ARG A 169 -28.86 9.40 -23.10
CA ARG A 169 -30.34 9.39 -23.02
C ARG A 169 -30.96 10.33 -24.05
N GLY A 170 -30.40 11.53 -24.22
CA GLY A 170 -30.85 12.49 -25.24
C GLY A 170 -30.75 11.94 -26.66
N ILE A 171 -29.68 11.20 -26.98
CA ILE A 171 -29.54 10.50 -28.27
C ILE A 171 -30.65 9.44 -28.43
N GLY A 172 -30.90 8.63 -27.39
CA GLY A 172 -31.99 7.66 -27.40
C GLY A 172 -33.36 8.29 -27.69
N TYR A 173 -33.65 9.44 -27.08
CA TYR A 173 -34.90 10.17 -27.34
C TYR A 173 -34.99 10.67 -28.78
N SER A 174 -33.88 11.16 -29.33
CA SER A 174 -33.79 11.57 -30.74
C SER A 174 -34.06 10.42 -31.70
N VAL A 175 -33.52 9.22 -31.43
CA VAL A 175 -33.73 8.03 -32.28
C VAL A 175 -35.20 7.62 -32.27
N LEU A 176 -35.84 7.61 -31.08
CA LEU A 176 -37.27 7.28 -30.97
C LEU A 176 -38.17 8.33 -31.64
N ALA A 177 -37.82 9.62 -31.55
CA ALA A 177 -38.51 10.68 -32.28
C ALA A 177 -38.36 10.53 -33.81
N PHE A 178 -37.17 10.13 -34.29
CA PHE A 178 -36.94 9.85 -35.71
C PHE A 178 -37.74 8.65 -36.19
N TYR A 179 -37.74 7.54 -35.45
CA TYR A 179 -38.58 6.37 -35.74
C TYR A 179 -40.07 6.74 -35.85
N ALA A 180 -40.58 7.57 -34.93
CA ALA A 180 -41.96 8.05 -35.02
C ALA A 180 -42.21 8.89 -36.28
N THR A 181 -41.22 9.67 -36.69
CA THR A 181 -41.28 10.46 -37.92
C THR A 181 -41.36 9.55 -39.17
N GLU A 182 -40.55 8.50 -39.22
CA GLU A 182 -40.58 7.52 -40.32
C GLU A 182 -41.93 6.80 -40.41
N ALA A 183 -42.48 6.37 -39.27
CA ALA A 183 -43.80 5.74 -39.22
C ALA A 183 -44.91 6.66 -39.79
N GLY A 184 -44.82 7.97 -39.53
CA GLY A 184 -45.74 8.94 -40.11
C GLY A 184 -45.59 9.08 -41.63
N VAL A 185 -44.36 9.11 -42.14
CA VAL A 185 -44.10 9.12 -43.58
C VAL A 185 -44.64 7.86 -44.25
N GLU A 186 -44.34 6.68 -43.70
CA GLU A 186 -44.87 5.40 -44.17
C GLU A 186 -46.40 5.39 -44.21
N ARG A 187 -47.04 5.98 -43.18
CA ARG A 187 -48.50 6.02 -43.12
C ARG A 187 -49.10 6.88 -44.22
N VAL A 188 -48.51 8.03 -44.55
CA VAL A 188 -48.94 8.86 -45.70
C VAL A 188 -48.76 8.09 -47.01
N LEU A 189 -47.60 7.46 -47.22
CA LEU A 189 -47.32 6.66 -48.42
C LEU A 189 -48.28 5.47 -48.57
N TYR A 190 -48.63 4.83 -47.46
CA TYR A 190 -49.61 3.74 -47.42
C TYR A 190 -51.00 4.21 -47.83
N ILE A 191 -51.45 5.36 -47.31
CA ILE A 191 -52.76 5.95 -47.65
C ILE A 191 -52.80 6.32 -49.13
N ASP A 192 -51.76 6.98 -49.64
CA ASP A 192 -51.63 7.32 -51.07
C ASP A 192 -51.74 6.06 -51.95
N GLN A 193 -50.94 5.04 -51.65
CA GLN A 193 -50.93 3.82 -52.44
C GLN A 193 -52.24 3.03 -52.38
N LYS A 194 -52.95 3.07 -51.24
CA LYS A 194 -54.19 2.31 -51.06
C LYS A 194 -55.44 3.05 -51.57
N SER A 195 -55.47 4.37 -51.43
CA SER A 195 -56.68 5.18 -51.65
C SER A 195 -56.58 6.14 -52.84
N CYS A 196 -55.37 6.60 -53.20
CA CYS A 196 -55.16 7.63 -54.23
C CYS A 196 -54.37 7.15 -55.45
N ALA A 197 -53.99 5.87 -55.51
CA ALA A 197 -53.06 5.39 -56.54
C ALA A 197 -53.55 5.57 -57.99
N GLY A 198 -54.87 5.55 -58.20
CA GLY A 198 -55.51 5.75 -59.51
C GLY A 198 -55.98 7.18 -59.77
N ASP A 199 -55.78 8.12 -58.85
CA ASP A 199 -56.15 9.52 -59.03
C ASP A 199 -55.02 10.26 -59.77
N PRO A 200 -55.30 10.97 -60.88
CA PRO A 200 -54.30 11.80 -61.56
C PRO A 200 -53.78 12.96 -60.71
N ASP A 201 -54.55 13.44 -59.72
CA ASP A 201 -54.12 14.45 -58.75
C ASP A 201 -54.05 13.86 -57.34
N ARG A 202 -52.93 13.18 -57.07
CA ARG A 202 -52.66 12.55 -55.77
C ARG A 202 -52.65 13.55 -54.62
N PHE A 203 -52.23 14.79 -54.87
CA PHE A 203 -52.24 15.84 -53.86
C PHE A 203 -53.67 16.18 -53.44
N ALA A 204 -54.56 16.46 -54.41
CA ALA A 204 -55.96 16.74 -54.12
C ALA A 204 -56.67 15.58 -53.43
N CYS A 205 -56.41 14.33 -53.86
CA CYS A 205 -56.97 13.14 -53.23
C CYS A 205 -56.59 13.07 -51.74
N LEU A 206 -55.30 13.22 -51.40
CA LEU A 206 -54.80 13.17 -50.02
C LEU A 206 -55.30 14.32 -49.13
N GLN A 207 -55.72 15.45 -49.71
CA GLN A 207 -56.33 16.58 -48.98
C GLN A 207 -57.81 16.34 -48.64
N THR A 208 -58.42 15.24 -49.10
CA THR A 208 -59.82 14.93 -48.79
C THR A 208 -60.02 14.85 -47.27
N PRO A 209 -61.02 15.53 -46.70
CA PRO A 209 -61.24 15.55 -45.25
C PRO A 209 -61.31 14.14 -44.65
N GLY A 210 -60.45 13.89 -43.66
CA GLY A 210 -60.35 12.59 -42.97
C GLY A 210 -59.48 11.54 -43.66
N MET A 211 -58.90 11.83 -44.83
CA MET A 211 -58.02 10.89 -45.53
C MET A 211 -56.67 10.75 -44.85
N VAL A 212 -55.96 11.86 -44.63
CA VAL A 212 -54.78 11.90 -43.75
C VAL A 212 -55.25 12.38 -42.37
N PRO A 213 -55.08 11.57 -41.31
CA PRO A 213 -55.51 11.97 -39.97
C PRO A 213 -54.83 13.24 -39.50
N SER A 214 -55.63 14.25 -39.14
CA SER A 214 -55.14 15.48 -38.52
C SER A 214 -54.78 15.25 -37.05
N GLY A 215 -53.72 15.91 -36.58
CA GLY A 215 -53.29 15.85 -35.18
C GLY A 215 -52.30 14.73 -34.86
N SER A 216 -51.95 14.62 -33.59
CA SER A 216 -50.90 13.71 -33.11
C SER A 216 -51.40 12.27 -33.02
N GLN A 217 -50.69 11.34 -33.67
CA GLN A 217 -50.96 9.91 -33.67
C GLN A 217 -49.98 9.21 -32.71
N PRO A 218 -50.47 8.50 -31.67
CA PRO A 218 -49.60 7.82 -30.71
C PRO A 218 -49.05 6.50 -31.25
N LEU A 219 -47.86 6.12 -30.79
CA LEU A 219 -47.24 4.81 -30.97
C LEU A 219 -47.19 4.06 -29.64
N GLY A 220 -47.14 2.72 -29.69
CA GLY A 220 -47.15 1.86 -28.49
C GLY A 220 -45.94 2.02 -27.56
N ASN A 221 -44.87 2.70 -28.01
CA ASN A 221 -43.68 3.02 -27.22
C ASN A 221 -43.75 4.40 -26.53
N GLY A 222 -44.89 5.09 -26.60
CA GLY A 222 -45.08 6.43 -26.03
C GLY A 222 -44.59 7.59 -26.90
N ALA A 223 -44.03 7.31 -28.09
CA ALA A 223 -43.78 8.33 -29.09
C ALA A 223 -45.07 8.72 -29.81
N SER A 224 -45.06 9.86 -30.49
CA SER A 224 -46.18 10.28 -31.33
C SER A 224 -45.68 10.99 -32.56
N TYR A 225 -46.49 11.03 -33.62
CA TYR A 225 -46.15 11.74 -34.83
C TYR A 225 -47.34 12.50 -35.40
N THR A 226 -47.04 13.57 -36.12
CA THR A 226 -48.00 14.30 -36.94
C THR A 226 -47.63 14.14 -38.40
N MET A 227 -48.63 14.22 -39.28
CA MET A 227 -48.45 14.11 -40.72
C MET A 227 -49.12 15.31 -41.39
N ALA A 228 -48.50 15.79 -42.46
CA ALA A 228 -49.09 16.77 -43.35
C ALA A 228 -48.70 16.42 -44.78
N VAL A 229 -49.63 16.61 -45.70
CA VAL A 229 -49.35 16.59 -47.13
C VAL A 229 -49.28 18.04 -47.59
N GLU A 230 -48.14 18.44 -48.13
CA GLU A 230 -47.84 19.80 -48.57
C GLU A 230 -47.78 19.84 -50.11
N SER A 231 -48.07 21.01 -50.69
CA SER A 231 -48.04 21.19 -52.15
C SER A 231 -46.64 20.96 -52.71
N PRO A 232 -46.51 20.35 -53.92
CA PRO A 232 -45.22 20.18 -54.59
C PRO A 232 -44.54 21.51 -54.93
N ALA A 233 -45.30 22.62 -55.02
CA ALA A 233 -44.76 23.96 -55.27
C ALA A 233 -44.19 24.65 -54.00
N LEU A 234 -44.24 24.00 -52.84
CA LEU A 234 -43.70 24.56 -51.62
C LEU A 234 -42.15 24.55 -51.67
N GLU A 235 -41.52 25.69 -51.43
CA GLU A 235 -40.06 25.89 -51.48
C GLU A 235 -39.28 24.93 -50.55
N ALA A 236 -39.91 24.44 -49.48
CA ALA A 236 -39.33 23.49 -48.53
C ALA A 236 -39.52 22.01 -48.93
N CYS A 237 -40.19 21.72 -50.05
CA CYS A 237 -40.29 20.36 -50.56
C CYS A 237 -38.97 19.98 -51.27
N PRO A 238 -38.40 18.79 -51.01
CA PRO A 238 -37.17 18.37 -51.67
C PRO A 238 -37.31 18.38 -53.19
N ASP A 239 -36.46 19.14 -53.86
CA ASP A 239 -36.47 19.26 -55.32
C ASP A 239 -35.90 17.98 -55.96
N THR A 240 -36.67 17.32 -56.83
CA THR A 240 -36.28 16.06 -57.49
C THR A 240 -35.55 16.27 -58.80
N THR A 241 -34.96 17.45 -59.04
CA THR A 241 -34.25 17.84 -60.27
C THR A 241 -33.17 16.85 -60.77
N TYR A 242 -32.77 15.86 -59.96
CA TYR A 242 -31.82 14.80 -60.30
C TYR A 242 -32.42 13.51 -60.89
N ALA A 243 -33.74 13.32 -60.85
CA ALA A 243 -34.43 12.21 -61.49
C ALA A 243 -35.68 12.81 -62.13
N GLY A 244 -35.89 12.69 -63.45
CA GLY A 244 -37.00 13.29 -64.20
C GLY A 244 -38.41 12.81 -63.80
N ALA A 245 -38.73 12.83 -62.51
CA ALA A 245 -39.93 12.43 -61.85
C ALA A 245 -40.80 13.66 -61.58
N ASN A 246 -42.05 13.60 -62.02
CA ASN A 246 -43.05 14.60 -61.67
C ASN A 246 -43.43 14.43 -60.20
N VAL A 247 -42.96 15.33 -59.32
CA VAL A 247 -43.40 15.35 -57.92
C VAL A 247 -44.89 15.69 -57.89
N THR A 248 -45.66 14.77 -57.32
CA THR A 248 -47.10 14.90 -57.12
C THR A 248 -47.42 15.59 -55.81
N TYR A 249 -46.71 15.29 -54.72
CA TYR A 249 -46.90 15.93 -53.42
C TYR A 249 -45.69 15.81 -52.50
N CYS A 250 -45.67 16.59 -51.41
CA CYS A 250 -44.71 16.47 -50.34
C CYS A 250 -45.34 15.84 -49.09
N ALA A 251 -44.77 14.76 -48.56
CA ALA A 251 -45.16 14.24 -47.25
C ALA A 251 -44.21 14.79 -46.18
N LYS A 252 -44.76 15.50 -45.20
CA LYS A 252 -44.06 15.91 -43.99
C LYS A 252 -44.55 15.09 -42.82
N SER A 253 -43.62 14.53 -42.06
CA SER A 253 -43.92 14.02 -40.73
C SER A 253 -43.04 14.69 -39.68
N VAL A 254 -43.59 14.86 -38.49
CA VAL A 254 -42.87 15.32 -37.29
C VAL A 254 -43.14 14.34 -36.18
N GLY A 255 -42.10 13.60 -35.76
CA GLY A 255 -42.14 12.68 -34.64
C GLY A 255 -41.60 13.32 -33.37
N VAL A 256 -42.25 13.02 -32.24
CA VAL A 256 -41.96 13.57 -30.92
C VAL A 256 -41.87 12.43 -29.90
N TYR A 257 -40.80 12.44 -29.10
CA TYR A 257 -40.64 11.55 -27.96
C TYR A 257 -39.91 12.28 -26.83
N GLN A 258 -40.55 12.38 -25.65
CA GLN A 258 -40.02 13.12 -24.50
C GLN A 258 -39.62 14.56 -24.90
N SER A 259 -38.37 14.97 -24.65
CA SER A 259 -37.84 16.29 -25.00
C SER A 259 -37.32 16.41 -26.44
N ALA A 260 -37.37 15.34 -27.24
CA ALA A 260 -36.85 15.32 -28.60
C ALA A 260 -37.97 15.42 -29.65
N SER A 261 -37.72 16.22 -30.69
CA SER A 261 -38.56 16.34 -31.87
C SER A 261 -37.71 16.24 -33.14
N ARG A 262 -38.17 15.46 -34.11
CA ARG A 262 -37.53 15.28 -35.42
C ARG A 262 -38.58 15.44 -36.51
N ALA A 263 -38.14 15.89 -37.67
CA ALA A 263 -39.01 16.11 -38.81
C ALA A 263 -38.34 15.58 -40.07
N VAL A 264 -39.11 14.91 -40.92
CA VAL A 264 -38.67 14.43 -42.23
C VAL A 264 -39.68 14.92 -43.24
N ARG A 265 -39.15 15.34 -44.39
CA ARG A 265 -39.94 15.63 -45.58
C ARG A 265 -39.45 14.75 -46.72
N ILE A 266 -40.37 14.19 -47.47
CA ILE A 266 -40.09 13.47 -48.70
C ILE A 266 -40.98 14.01 -49.82
N ALA A 267 -40.44 14.02 -51.03
CA ALA A 267 -41.19 14.30 -52.26
C ALA A 267 -41.59 12.96 -52.91
N ARG A 268 -42.80 12.86 -53.43
CA ARG A 268 -43.29 11.69 -54.20
C ARG A 268 -43.91 12.13 -55.52
#